data_AF-A0A9P0C9T5-F1
#
_entry.id   AF-A0A9P0C9T5-F1
#
_cell.length_a   1.000
_cell.length_b   1.000
_cell.length_c   1.000
_cell.angle_alpha   90.00
_cell.angle_beta   90.00
_cell.angle_gamma   90.00
#
_symmetry.space_group_name_H-M   'P 1'
#
loop_
_entity.id
_entity.type
_entity.pdbx_description
1 polymer ?
#
loop_
_entity_poly.entity_id
_entity_poly.type
_entity_poly.pdbx_seq_one_letter_code
_entity_poly.pdbx_strand_id
1 'polypeptide(L)'
;MKIFSSLLIISRPIPKEPVPFKEMLPLKLRATVSGKGGKSSDVCCIHEMSVMFACFKENEFNQDLCSKEVEKFQMCYKDNLKTSKTKKEREAKGVLTPGEKKLSHKQLNVLLKKFPNVK
;
A
#
# COMPACT_ATOMS: atom_id res chain seq x y z
N MET A 1 -16.32 -44.94 -41.66
CA MET A 1 -16.87 -45.16 -40.30
C MET A 1 -16.25 -44.14 -39.36
N LYS A 2 -17.05 -43.20 -38.82
CA LYS A 2 -16.58 -42.15 -37.91
C LYS A 2 -16.73 -42.65 -36.47
N ILE A 3 -15.63 -42.82 -35.76
CA ILE A 3 -15.62 -43.17 -34.34
C ILE A 3 -15.71 -41.85 -33.56
N PHE A 4 -16.89 -41.54 -33.05
CA PHE A 4 -17.06 -40.45 -32.07
C PHE A 4 -16.55 -40.96 -30.72
N SER A 5 -15.38 -40.48 -30.31
CA SER A 5 -14.90 -40.66 -28.93
C SER A 5 -15.68 -39.71 -28.03
N SER A 6 -16.62 -40.25 -27.27
CA SER A 6 -17.41 -39.52 -26.29
C SER A 6 -16.49 -39.03 -25.17
N LEU A 7 -16.28 -37.72 -25.11
CA LEU A 7 -15.70 -37.04 -23.94
C LEU A 7 -16.71 -37.17 -22.78
N LEU A 8 -16.46 -38.10 -21.87
CA LEU A 8 -17.14 -38.14 -20.57
C LEU A 8 -16.66 -36.94 -19.75
N ILE A 9 -17.49 -35.89 -19.72
CA ILE A 9 -17.35 -34.78 -18.79
C ILE A 9 -17.68 -35.33 -17.40
N ILE A 10 -16.66 -35.64 -16.61
CA ILE A 10 -16.81 -36.02 -15.20
C ILE A 10 -17.34 -34.79 -14.46
N SER A 11 -18.66 -34.74 -14.21
CA SER A 11 -19.23 -33.70 -13.36
C SER A 11 -18.75 -33.91 -11.92
N ARG A 12 -18.20 -32.87 -11.28
CA ARG A 12 -17.85 -32.94 -9.87
C ARG A 12 -19.15 -32.95 -9.06
N PRO A 13 -19.32 -33.88 -8.09
CA PRO A 13 -20.51 -33.90 -7.25
C PRO A 13 -20.61 -32.62 -6.42
N ILE A 14 -21.85 -32.16 -6.19
CA ILE A 14 -22.14 -31.00 -5.33
C ILE A 14 -21.62 -31.30 -3.91
N PRO A 15 -20.75 -30.46 -3.33
CA PRO A 15 -20.26 -30.65 -1.97
C PRO A 15 -21.44 -30.65 -0.99
N LYS A 16 -21.55 -31.70 -0.17
CA LYS A 16 -22.52 -31.74 0.95
C LYS A 16 -21.89 -31.05 2.15
N GLU A 17 -22.67 -30.24 2.86
CA GLU A 17 -22.22 -29.57 4.07
C GLU A 17 -22.13 -30.55 5.26
N PRO A 18 -21.16 -30.35 6.18
CA PRO A 18 -20.13 -29.31 6.16
C PRO A 18 -18.98 -29.68 5.20
N VAL A 19 -18.54 -28.71 4.39
CA VAL A 19 -17.37 -28.91 3.53
C VAL A 19 -16.11 -28.75 4.38
N PRO A 20 -15.32 -29.82 4.61
CA PRO A 20 -14.13 -29.71 5.44
C PRO A 20 -13.11 -28.80 4.77
N PHE A 21 -12.55 -27.87 5.54
CA PHE A 21 -11.49 -27.01 5.05
C PHE A 21 -10.25 -27.83 4.73
N LYS A 22 -9.84 -27.82 3.46
CA LYS A 22 -8.58 -28.42 3.03
C LYS A 22 -7.51 -27.35 3.01
N GLU A 23 -6.63 -27.36 4.00
CA GLU A 23 -5.52 -26.42 4.07
C GLU A 23 -4.52 -26.69 2.92
N MET A 24 -4.22 -25.66 2.12
CA MET A 24 -3.13 -25.74 1.14
C MET A 24 -1.75 -25.46 1.79
N LEU A 25 -1.77 -24.73 2.90
CA LEU A 25 -0.62 -24.40 3.72
C LEU A 25 -1.02 -24.58 5.18
N PRO A 26 -0.10 -24.99 6.04
CA PRO A 26 -0.41 -25.23 7.45
C PRO A 26 -0.97 -23.96 8.08
N LEU A 27 -2.06 -24.10 8.84
CA LEU A 27 -2.67 -23.04 9.64
C LEU A 27 -1.79 -22.61 10.82
N LYS A 28 -0.64 -22.03 10.52
CA LYS A 28 0.31 -21.48 11.49
C LYS A 28 0.76 -20.08 11.08
N LEU A 29 0.98 -19.22 12.06
CA LEU A 29 1.58 -17.90 11.82
C LEU A 29 3.01 -18.08 11.29
N ARG A 30 3.39 -17.23 10.33
CA ARG A 30 4.77 -17.13 9.83
C ARG A 30 5.59 -16.21 10.74
N ALA A 31 6.91 -16.39 10.73
CA ALA A 31 7.84 -15.51 11.44
C ALA A 31 8.02 -14.13 10.77
N THR A 32 7.49 -13.95 9.54
CA THR A 32 7.65 -12.71 8.76
C THR A 32 6.38 -12.36 7.99
N VAL A 33 6.16 -11.08 7.79
CA VAL A 33 5.15 -10.51 6.90
C VAL A 33 5.76 -10.05 5.57
N SER A 34 4.95 -10.11 4.51
CA SER A 34 5.34 -9.64 3.17
C SER A 34 5.11 -8.14 3.02
N GLY A 35 6.04 -7.45 2.34
CA GLY A 35 5.92 -6.03 2.00
C GLY A 35 5.18 -5.73 0.69
N LYS A 36 4.60 -6.75 0.03
CA LYS A 36 4.10 -6.66 -1.35
C LYS A 36 3.01 -5.59 -1.57
N GLY A 37 2.27 -5.20 -0.53
CA GLY A 37 1.20 -4.19 -0.61
C GLY A 37 1.56 -2.77 -0.16
N GLY A 38 2.83 -2.47 0.17
CA GLY A 38 3.18 -1.20 0.84
C GLY A 38 3.30 0.04 -0.05
N LYS A 39 3.09 -0.06 -1.37
CA LYS A 39 3.21 1.08 -2.28
C LYS A 39 1.85 1.72 -2.51
N SER A 40 1.52 2.76 -1.74
CA SER A 40 0.42 3.68 -2.08
C SER A 40 0.94 4.77 -3.02
N SER A 41 0.22 5.05 -4.09
CA SER A 41 0.42 6.24 -4.92
C SER A 41 -0.33 7.41 -4.27
N ASP A 42 0.16 7.86 -3.11
CA ASP A 42 -0.48 8.99 -2.43
C ASP A 42 -0.19 10.28 -3.22
N VAL A 43 -1.26 10.91 -3.71
CA VAL A 43 -1.19 12.23 -4.34
C VAL A 43 -1.14 13.28 -3.23
N CYS A 44 -0.10 14.10 -3.21
CA CYS A 44 0.05 15.20 -2.25
C CYS A 44 -0.54 16.50 -2.78
N CYS A 45 -0.85 17.41 -1.83
CA CYS A 45 -0.83 18.84 -2.08
C CYS A 45 -1.97 19.30 -3.02
N ILE A 46 -3.06 18.53 -3.07
CA ILE A 46 -4.20 18.76 -3.97
C ILE A 46 -4.88 20.09 -3.65
N HIS A 47 -4.92 20.47 -2.37
CA HIS A 47 -5.56 21.71 -1.95
C HIS A 47 -4.82 22.94 -2.50
N GLU A 48 -3.51 23.01 -2.28
CA GLU A 48 -2.66 24.10 -2.74
C GLU A 48 -2.60 24.16 -4.26
N MET A 49 -2.58 23.00 -4.92
CA MET A 49 -2.67 22.88 -6.37
C MET A 49 -3.99 23.46 -6.91
N SER A 50 -5.11 23.18 -6.24
CA SER A 50 -6.42 23.70 -6.63
C SER A 50 -6.50 25.22 -6.49
N VAL A 51 -5.95 25.78 -5.41
CA VAL A 51 -5.91 27.24 -5.19
C VAL A 51 -5.01 27.93 -6.22
N MET A 52 -3.85 27.35 -6.53
CA MET A 52 -2.96 27.85 -7.57
C MET A 52 -3.64 27.88 -8.94
N PHE A 53 -4.36 26.81 -9.30
CA PHE A 53 -5.09 26.77 -10.57
C PHE A 53 -6.26 27.73 -10.63
N ALA A 54 -6.92 28.02 -9.51
CA ALA A 54 -7.95 29.06 -9.46
C ALA A 54 -7.36 30.44 -9.80
N CYS A 55 -6.22 30.80 -9.19
CA CYS A 55 -5.54 32.06 -9.49
C CYS A 55 -5.09 32.14 -10.95
N PHE A 56 -4.50 31.06 -11.48
CA PHE A 56 -4.09 31.03 -12.88
C PHE A 56 -5.28 31.21 -13.83
N LYS A 57 -6.44 30.62 -13.53
CA LYS A 57 -7.63 30.78 -14.36
C LYS A 57 -8.11 32.23 -14.40
N GLU A 58 -8.04 32.95 -13.28
CA GLU A 58 -8.48 34.34 -13.19
C GLU A 58 -7.50 35.33 -13.84
N ASN A 59 -6.21 34.99 -13.89
CA ASN A 59 -5.13 35.87 -14.35
C ASN A 59 -4.47 35.39 -15.65
N GLU A 60 -5.21 34.67 -16.51
CA GLU A 60 -4.73 34.17 -17.81
C GLU A 60 -3.39 33.41 -17.72
N PHE A 61 -3.21 32.65 -16.63
CA PHE A 61 -2.01 31.87 -16.33
C PHE A 61 -0.72 32.70 -16.15
N ASN A 62 -0.85 33.99 -15.84
CA ASN A 62 0.29 34.82 -15.47
C ASN A 62 0.81 34.42 -14.07
N GLN A 63 2.02 33.85 -14.03
CA GLN A 63 2.63 33.37 -12.81
C GLN A 63 3.02 34.48 -11.84
N ASP A 64 3.40 35.66 -12.34
CA ASP A 64 3.86 36.78 -11.50
C ASP A 64 2.73 37.27 -10.59
N LEU A 65 1.50 37.30 -11.12
CA LEU A 65 0.28 37.67 -10.39
C LEU A 65 -0.15 36.62 -9.35
N CYS A 66 0.26 35.37 -9.54
CA CYS A 66 -0.09 34.22 -8.68
C CYS A 66 1.11 33.67 -7.89
N SER A 67 2.14 34.49 -7.69
CA SER A 67 3.40 34.11 -7.02
C SER A 67 3.17 33.52 -5.63
N LYS A 68 2.21 34.07 -4.87
CA LYS A 68 1.86 33.59 -3.52
C LYS A 68 1.33 32.16 -3.51
N GLU A 69 0.46 31.82 -4.45
CA GLU A 69 -0.16 30.51 -4.57
C GLU A 69 0.86 29.47 -5.06
N VAL A 70 1.75 29.87 -5.97
CA VAL A 70 2.88 29.05 -6.44
C VAL A 70 3.83 28.74 -5.28
N GLU A 71 4.22 29.73 -4.48
CA GLU A 71 5.09 29.52 -3.31
C GLU A 71 4.46 28.55 -2.30
N LYS A 72 3.17 28.72 -1.99
CA LYS A 72 2.45 27.81 -1.08
C LYS A 72 2.44 26.37 -1.59
N PHE A 73 2.15 26.16 -2.88
CA PHE A 73 2.20 24.83 -3.49
C PHE A 73 3.61 24.22 -3.40
N GLN A 74 4.64 25.00 -3.72
CA GLN A 74 6.02 24.54 -3.64
C GLN A 74 6.45 24.19 -2.22
N MET A 75 6.02 24.97 -1.22
CA MET A 75 6.30 24.67 0.19
C MET A 75 5.67 23.33 0.59
N CYS A 76 4.38 23.13 0.30
CA CYS A 76 3.69 21.88 0.60
C CYS A 76 4.39 20.67 -0.06
N TYR A 77 4.81 20.83 -1.32
CA TYR A 77 5.54 19.77 -2.03
C TYR A 77 6.91 19.45 -1.40
N LYS A 78 7.70 20.47 -1.04
CA LYS A 78 9.01 20.29 -0.38
C LYS A 78 8.87 19.58 0.97
N ASP A 79 7.86 19.96 1.75
CA ASP A 79 7.59 19.33 3.05
C ASP A 79 7.15 17.88 2.91
N ASN A 80 6.34 17.56 1.90
CA ASN A 80 5.98 16.17 1.59
C ASN A 80 7.20 15.35 1.18
N LEU A 81 8.07 15.88 0.32
CA LEU A 81 9.30 15.18 -0.06
C LEU A 81 10.19 14.89 1.15
N LYS A 82 10.35 15.87 2.03
CA LYS A 82 11.13 15.72 3.26
C LYS A 82 10.54 14.65 4.19
N THR A 83 9.24 14.70 4.45
CA THR A 83 8.54 13.74 5.33
C THR A 83 8.50 12.33 4.74
N SER A 84 8.31 12.20 3.42
CA SER A 84 8.36 10.91 2.71
C SER A 84 9.75 10.30 2.78
N LYS A 85 10.81 11.10 2.61
CA LYS A 85 12.20 10.65 2.73
C LYS A 85 12.51 10.17 4.15
N THR A 86 12.19 10.96 5.17
CA THR A 86 12.45 10.57 6.57
C THR A 86 11.66 9.33 6.99
N LYS A 87 10.41 9.20 6.52
CA LYS A 87 9.61 7.99 6.71
C LYS A 87 10.28 6.76 6.08
N LYS A 88 10.68 6.83 4.81
CA LYS A 88 11.36 5.73 4.12
C LYS A 88 12.67 5.33 4.80
N GLU A 89 13.46 6.30 5.27
CA GLU A 89 14.69 6.04 6.02
C GLU A 89 14.42 5.35 7.36
N ARG A 90 13.39 5.79 8.10
CA ARG A 90 12.97 5.16 9.36
C ARG A 90 12.51 3.72 9.14
N GLU A 91 11.67 3.49 8.12
CA GLU A 91 11.20 2.17 7.74
C GLU A 91 12.36 1.26 7.31
N ALA A 92 13.30 1.78 6.52
CA ALA A 92 14.48 1.03 6.07
C ALA A 92 15.37 0.58 7.22
N LYS A 93 15.55 1.44 8.24
CA LYS A 93 16.30 1.12 9.46
C LYS A 93 15.54 0.20 10.42
N GLY A 94 14.23 -0.01 10.21
CA GLY A 94 13.41 -0.86 11.08
C GLY A 94 13.28 -0.33 12.51
N VAL A 95 13.41 0.99 12.71
CA VAL A 95 13.36 1.62 14.04
C VAL A 95 11.96 1.47 14.64
N LEU A 96 11.86 0.90 15.83
CA LEU A 96 10.60 0.76 16.57
C LEU A 96 10.40 1.97 17.47
N THR A 97 9.30 2.70 17.28
CA THR A 97 8.91 3.75 18.24
C THR A 97 7.84 3.22 19.20
N PRO A 98 8.02 3.33 20.53
CA PRO A 98 7.02 2.87 21.49
C PRO A 98 5.66 3.55 21.27
N GLY A 99 4.58 2.76 21.31
CA GLY A 99 3.21 3.26 21.13
C GLY A 99 2.77 3.48 19.67
N GLU A 100 3.62 3.21 18.69
CA GLU A 100 3.28 3.33 17.27
C GLU A 100 2.27 2.25 16.84
N LYS A 101 1.07 2.67 16.44
CA LYS A 101 -0.01 1.76 16.02
C LYS A 101 0.14 1.24 14.59
N LYS A 102 0.89 1.94 13.74
CA LYS A 102 1.05 1.63 12.31
C LYS A 102 2.51 1.33 12.00
N LEU A 103 2.90 0.05 12.08
CA LEU A 103 4.26 -0.39 11.76
C LEU A 103 4.36 -0.77 10.28
N SER A 104 5.48 -0.43 9.64
CA SER A 104 5.84 -0.98 8.34
C SER A 104 6.20 -2.46 8.45
N HIS A 105 6.12 -3.19 7.33
CA HIS A 105 6.51 -4.60 7.26
C HIS A 105 7.95 -4.85 7.75
N LYS A 106 8.88 -3.90 7.51
CA LYS A 106 10.27 -4.01 8.00
C LYS A 106 10.34 -3.92 9.52
N GLN A 107 9.67 -2.92 10.10
CA GLN A 107 9.56 -2.74 11.55
C GLN A 107 8.87 -3.95 12.20
N LEU A 108 7.77 -4.42 11.61
CA LEU A 108 7.04 -5.57 12.13
C LEU A 108 7.89 -6.86 12.08
N ASN A 109 8.67 -7.06 11.02
CA ASN A 109 9.59 -8.19 10.93
C ASN A 109 10.74 -8.12 11.94
N VAL A 110 11.19 -6.93 12.35
CA VAL A 110 12.12 -6.78 13.48
C VAL A 110 11.45 -7.22 14.78
N LEU A 111 10.18 -6.84 14.99
CA LEU A 111 9.43 -7.21 16.19
C LEU A 111 9.17 -8.73 16.26
N LEU A 112 8.73 -9.34 15.17
CA LEU A 112 8.46 -10.79 15.08
C LEU A 112 9.72 -11.63 15.28
N LYS A 113 10.91 -11.11 14.94
CA LYS A 113 12.19 -11.77 15.26
C LYS A 113 12.49 -11.76 16.75
N LYS A 114 12.11 -10.70 17.48
CA LYS A 114 12.31 -10.59 18.93
C LYS A 114 11.34 -11.50 19.70
N PHE A 115 10.13 -11.63 19.19
CA PHE A 115 9.07 -12.44 19.78
C PHE A 115 8.60 -13.49 18.77
N PRO A 116 9.42 -14.52 18.51
CA PRO A 116 9.07 -15.56 17.56
C PRO A 116 7.88 -16.36 18.08
N ASN A 117 7.03 -16.81 17.17
CA ASN A 117 5.99 -17.79 17.50
C ASN A 117 6.68 -19.13 17.77
N VAL A 118 6.93 -19.42 19.05
CA VAL A 118 7.40 -20.72 19.50
C VAL A 118 6.20 -21.65 19.39
N LYS A 119 6.25 -22.56 18.43
CA LYS A 119 5.24 -23.62 18.33
C LYS A 119 5.19 -24.43 19.61
#